data_AF-A0A517YHF7-F1
#
_entry.id   AF-A0A517YHF7-F1
#
_cell.length_a   1.000
_cell.length_b   1.000
_cell.length_c   1.000
_cell.angle_alpha   90.00
_cell.angle_beta   90.00
_cell.angle_gamma   90.00
#
_symmetry.space_group_name_H-M   'P 1'
#
loop_
_entity.id
_entity.type
_entity.pdbx_description
1 polymer ?
#
loop_
_entity_poly.entity_id
_entity_poly.type
_entity_poly.pdbx_seq_one_letter_code
_entity_poly.pdbx_strand_id
1 'polypeptide(L)'
;MTEPLETNSNSESVETEAAREARFRRAIDEAMQLAFDGEFAVASPPRYSLRELMLVTTLLAVMLGLIRAFGLWGATITFVASLVWTNVYYPHRTEGNHRRQAFMFDLVWGLLMPIVCLVCDPFVFKDQRELVEQAFNFSRVLPFQPNLRQESIAAYCCIGWQMLLLIVWLLARRWLTKVAGFFLGSWIVGIIIAGVLGVLLAPIALVGSIVGVGLLAFTPLLTTYVAARRMREAIDDGILDSSENSVTIFWLLASFGFISSWLIPFQLAILLKRAMGG
;
A
#
# COMPACT_ATOMS: atom_id res chain seq x y z
N MET A 1 -29.73 -67.61 -43.03
CA MET A 1 -28.78 -67.54 -41.92
C MET A 1 -27.93 -66.31 -42.13
N THR A 2 -28.30 -65.23 -41.46
CA THR A 2 -27.66 -63.91 -41.55
C THR A 2 -27.55 -63.43 -40.11
N GLU A 3 -26.38 -63.60 -39.52
CA GLU A 3 -26.05 -63.01 -38.22
C GLU A 3 -25.74 -61.52 -38.41
N PRO A 4 -26.31 -60.64 -37.58
CA PRO A 4 -25.95 -59.24 -37.58
C PRO A 4 -24.67 -59.04 -36.75
N LEU A 5 -23.66 -58.42 -37.36
CA LEU A 5 -22.49 -57.90 -36.65
C LEU A 5 -22.92 -56.70 -35.80
N GLU A 6 -22.96 -56.87 -34.48
CA GLU A 6 -23.03 -55.76 -33.52
C GLU A 6 -21.66 -55.06 -33.44
N THR A 7 -21.63 -53.82 -33.94
CA THR A 7 -20.49 -52.91 -33.85
C THR A 7 -20.37 -52.34 -32.44
N ASN A 8 -19.36 -52.80 -31.70
CA ASN A 8 -18.97 -52.32 -30.38
C ASN A 8 -18.00 -51.12 -30.53
N SER A 9 -18.53 -49.90 -30.71
CA SER A 9 -17.73 -48.68 -30.97
C SER A 9 -17.74 -47.64 -29.84
N ASN A 10 -18.30 -47.95 -28.67
CA ASN A 10 -18.53 -46.94 -27.62
C ASN A 10 -17.62 -47.06 -26.39
N SER A 11 -16.70 -48.04 -26.33
CA SER A 11 -15.83 -48.21 -25.15
C SER A 11 -14.51 -47.45 -25.21
N GLU A 12 -14.03 -47.04 -26.39
CA GLU A 12 -12.73 -46.35 -26.51
C GLU A 12 -12.79 -44.82 -26.28
N SER A 13 -13.95 -44.17 -26.41
CA SER A 13 -14.02 -42.71 -26.28
C SER A 13 -14.01 -42.22 -24.82
N VAL A 14 -14.53 -43.02 -23.88
CA VAL A 14 -14.71 -42.59 -22.48
C VAL A 14 -13.40 -42.69 -21.68
N GLU A 15 -12.53 -43.66 -21.98
CA GLU A 15 -11.26 -43.83 -21.28
C GLU A 15 -10.24 -42.71 -21.61
N THR A 16 -10.40 -42.08 -22.79
CA THR A 16 -9.52 -40.97 -23.21
C THR A 16 -9.81 -39.65 -22.51
N GLU A 17 -11.05 -39.40 -22.10
CA GLU A 17 -11.44 -38.12 -21.48
C GLU A 17 -11.02 -38.05 -20.01
N ALA A 18 -11.24 -39.13 -19.25
CA ALA A 18 -10.78 -39.24 -17.86
C ALA A 18 -9.24 -39.16 -17.75
N ALA A 19 -8.52 -39.80 -18.68
CA ALA A 19 -7.07 -39.72 -18.73
C ALA A 19 -6.56 -38.31 -19.09
N ARG A 20 -7.32 -37.54 -19.88
CA ARG A 20 -7.00 -36.16 -20.26
C ARG A 20 -7.23 -35.19 -19.09
N GLU A 21 -8.33 -35.35 -18.37
CA GLU A 21 -8.61 -34.55 -17.16
C GLU A 21 -7.57 -34.81 -16.07
N ALA A 22 -7.18 -36.07 -15.85
CA ALA A 22 -6.15 -36.43 -14.87
C ALA A 22 -4.78 -35.82 -15.21
N ARG A 23 -4.40 -35.80 -16.50
CA ARG A 23 -3.16 -35.13 -16.95
C ARG A 23 -3.23 -33.62 -16.81
N PHE A 24 -4.38 -33.02 -17.12
CA PHE A 24 -4.57 -31.57 -16.97
C PHE A 24 -4.48 -31.15 -15.50
N ARG A 25 -5.12 -31.90 -14.58
CA ARG A 25 -5.00 -31.66 -13.14
C ARG A 25 -3.56 -31.81 -12.66
N ARG A 26 -2.84 -32.86 -13.05
CA ARG A 26 -1.40 -33.00 -12.72
C ARG A 26 -0.56 -31.86 -13.27
N ALA A 27 -0.82 -31.40 -14.49
CA ALA A 27 -0.07 -30.28 -15.06
C ALA A 27 -0.35 -28.97 -14.31
N ILE A 28 -1.59 -28.75 -13.84
CA ILE A 28 -1.92 -27.63 -12.97
C ILE A 28 -1.21 -27.77 -11.63
N ASP A 29 -1.27 -28.95 -11.00
CA ASP A 29 -0.64 -29.19 -9.70
C ASP A 29 0.88 -29.06 -9.77
N GLU A 30 1.53 -29.57 -10.82
CA GLU A 30 2.97 -29.43 -11.07
C GLU A 30 3.35 -27.98 -11.40
N ALA A 31 2.56 -27.27 -12.20
CA ALA A 31 2.81 -25.86 -12.48
C ALA A 31 2.62 -25.00 -11.22
N MET A 32 1.63 -25.34 -10.39
CA MET A 32 1.35 -24.68 -9.12
C MET A 32 2.43 -25.00 -8.08
N GLN A 33 2.92 -26.24 -8.04
CA GLN A 33 4.08 -26.64 -7.23
C GLN A 33 5.36 -25.98 -7.71
N LEU A 34 5.63 -25.89 -9.01
CA LEU A 34 6.81 -25.18 -9.52
C LEU A 34 6.74 -23.67 -9.25
N ALA A 35 5.54 -23.07 -9.31
CA ALA A 35 5.32 -21.69 -8.92
C ALA A 35 5.52 -21.50 -7.41
N PHE A 36 4.99 -22.41 -6.59
CA PHE A 36 5.17 -22.40 -5.13
C PHE A 36 6.63 -22.67 -4.74
N ASP A 37 7.23 -23.76 -5.16
CA ASP A 37 8.61 -24.17 -4.80
C ASP A 37 9.65 -23.14 -5.27
N GLY A 38 9.40 -22.45 -6.39
CA GLY A 38 10.19 -21.29 -6.81
C GLY A 38 10.03 -20.05 -5.92
N GLU A 39 8.87 -19.87 -5.28
CA GLU A 39 8.58 -18.74 -4.37
C GLU A 39 8.89 -19.03 -2.88
N PHE A 40 8.87 -20.30 -2.47
CA PHE A 40 9.06 -20.78 -1.09
C PHE A 40 10.46 -21.25 -0.76
N ALA A 41 11.38 -21.34 -1.74
CA ALA A 41 12.81 -21.38 -1.44
C ALA A 41 13.11 -20.19 -0.52
N VAL A 42 13.34 -20.47 0.78
CA VAL A 42 13.44 -19.53 1.89
C VAL A 42 14.36 -18.39 1.48
N ALA A 43 13.76 -17.37 0.88
CA ALA A 43 14.52 -16.36 0.19
C ALA A 43 15.27 -15.62 1.28
N SER A 44 16.59 -15.68 1.18
CA SER A 44 17.46 -14.94 2.09
C SER A 44 16.90 -13.53 2.22
N PRO A 45 16.69 -13.02 3.45
CA PRO A 45 16.08 -11.72 3.64
C PRO A 45 16.80 -10.73 2.73
N PRO A 46 16.07 -9.84 2.02
CA PRO A 46 16.70 -8.87 1.15
C PRO A 46 17.72 -8.09 1.99
N ARG A 47 19.00 -8.46 1.83
CA ARG A 47 20.08 -7.80 2.54
C ARG A 47 20.22 -6.47 1.83
N TYR A 48 19.74 -5.41 2.48
CA TYR A 48 19.99 -4.07 2.00
C TYR A 48 21.48 -3.91 1.81
N SER A 49 21.89 -3.69 0.57
CA SER A 49 23.22 -3.16 0.35
C SER A 49 23.25 -1.79 1.02
N LEU A 50 24.28 -1.49 1.80
CA LEU A 50 24.54 -0.15 2.32
C LEU A 50 24.38 0.92 1.22
N ARG A 51 24.72 0.56 -0.02
CA ARG A 51 24.57 1.39 -1.22
C ARG A 51 23.12 1.78 -1.52
N GLU A 52 22.16 0.88 -1.32
CA GLU A 52 20.74 1.16 -1.56
C GLU A 52 20.19 2.11 -0.50
N LEU A 53 20.56 1.89 0.77
CA LEU A 53 20.18 2.80 1.85
C LEU A 53 20.75 4.20 1.60
N MET A 54 22.04 4.28 1.25
CA MET A 54 22.69 5.55 0.88
C MET A 54 22.04 6.22 -0.33
N LEU A 55 21.62 5.44 -1.33
CA LEU A 55 20.94 5.98 -2.50
C LEU A 55 19.57 6.55 -2.13
N VAL A 56 18.77 5.82 -1.32
CA VAL A 56 17.46 6.29 -0.85
C VAL A 56 17.58 7.57 -0.03
N THR A 57 18.53 7.63 0.91
CA THR A 57 18.73 8.83 1.74
C THR A 57 19.24 10.01 0.91
N THR A 58 20.12 9.77 -0.05
CA THR A 58 20.60 10.81 -0.98
C THR A 58 19.47 11.32 -1.85
N LEU A 59 18.65 10.43 -2.42
CA LEU A 59 17.47 10.82 -3.21
C LEU A 59 16.52 11.66 -2.37
N LEU A 60 16.20 11.25 -1.14
CA LEU A 60 15.34 12.02 -0.25
C LEU A 60 15.93 13.41 0.03
N ALA A 61 17.24 13.51 0.30
CA ALA A 61 17.90 14.79 0.53
C ALA A 61 17.84 15.71 -0.71
N VAL A 62 18.06 15.17 -1.91
CA VAL A 62 17.95 15.91 -3.17
C VAL A 62 16.51 16.36 -3.40
N MET A 63 15.52 15.50 -3.18
CA MET A 63 14.10 15.83 -3.29
C MET A 63 13.74 16.98 -2.34
N LEU A 64 14.15 16.90 -1.07
CA LEU A 64 13.93 17.98 -0.10
C LEU A 64 14.63 19.28 -0.51
N GLY A 65 15.83 19.20 -1.07
CA GLY A 65 16.54 20.34 -1.63
C GLY A 65 15.80 21.01 -2.78
N LEU A 66 15.25 20.22 -3.71
CA LEU A 66 14.45 20.70 -4.84
C LEU A 66 13.14 21.35 -4.37
N ILE A 67 12.44 20.72 -3.42
CA ILE A 67 11.21 21.26 -2.83
C ILE A 67 11.51 22.59 -2.13
N ARG A 68 12.63 22.67 -1.39
CA ARG A 68 13.05 23.91 -0.74
C ARG A 68 13.39 25.01 -1.76
N ALA A 69 14.02 24.66 -2.88
CA ALA A 69 14.45 25.62 -3.89
C ALA A 69 13.29 26.13 -4.77
N PHE A 70 12.36 25.26 -5.16
CA PHE A 70 11.33 25.55 -6.16
C PHE A 70 9.90 25.50 -5.61
N GLY A 71 9.73 25.25 -4.32
CA GLY A 71 8.44 25.11 -3.66
C GLY A 71 7.59 23.98 -4.28
N LEU A 72 6.36 24.33 -4.62
CA LEU A 72 5.36 23.40 -5.15
C LEU A 72 5.74 22.80 -6.52
N TRP A 73 6.46 23.56 -7.35
CA TRP A 73 6.99 23.05 -8.62
C TRP A 73 8.08 21.99 -8.40
N GLY A 74 8.93 22.18 -7.39
CA GLY A 74 9.93 21.18 -6.99
C GLY A 74 9.30 19.86 -6.53
N ALA A 75 8.17 19.95 -5.82
CA ALA A 75 7.38 18.78 -5.42
C ALA A 75 6.74 18.08 -6.61
N THR A 76 6.18 18.83 -7.56
CA THR A 76 5.60 18.29 -8.79
C THR A 76 6.65 17.56 -9.64
N ILE A 77 7.83 18.17 -9.83
CA ILE A 77 8.96 17.55 -10.53
C ILE A 77 9.38 16.26 -9.81
N THR A 78 9.47 16.30 -8.48
CA THR A 78 9.79 15.11 -7.66
C THR A 78 8.77 13.99 -7.86
N PHE A 79 7.47 14.32 -7.88
CA PHE A 79 6.39 13.37 -8.11
C PHE A 79 6.50 12.70 -9.48
N VAL A 80 6.66 13.49 -10.55
CA VAL A 80 6.82 12.96 -11.92
C VAL A 80 8.08 12.11 -12.02
N ALA A 81 9.21 12.57 -11.48
CA ALA A 81 10.45 11.81 -11.45
C ALA A 81 10.29 10.46 -10.75
N SER A 82 9.56 10.42 -9.62
CA SER A 82 9.25 9.19 -8.91
C SER A 82 8.30 8.27 -9.67
N LEU A 83 7.32 8.79 -10.41
CA LEU A 83 6.48 7.98 -11.31
C LEU A 83 7.31 7.31 -12.39
N VAL A 84 8.14 8.09 -13.10
CA VAL A 84 9.04 7.58 -14.15
C VAL A 84 10.03 6.57 -13.56
N TRP A 85 10.61 6.89 -12.41
CA TRP A 85 11.54 5.99 -11.73
C TRP A 85 10.89 4.66 -11.37
N THR A 86 9.76 4.69 -10.66
CA THR A 86 9.13 3.46 -10.12
C THR A 86 8.42 2.61 -11.17
N ASN A 87 7.87 3.22 -12.22
CA ASN A 87 7.08 2.49 -13.23
C ASN A 87 7.84 2.19 -14.53
N VAL A 88 8.88 2.96 -14.86
CA VAL A 88 9.59 2.81 -16.15
C VAL A 88 11.03 2.35 -15.92
N TYR A 89 11.82 3.13 -15.18
CA TYR A 89 13.26 2.89 -15.07
C TYR A 89 13.59 1.69 -14.18
N TYR A 90 13.00 1.64 -12.98
CA TYR A 90 13.31 0.62 -11.98
C TYR A 90 12.93 -0.80 -12.44
N PRO A 91 11.74 -1.04 -13.01
CA PRO A 91 11.36 -2.38 -13.49
C PRO A 91 12.30 -2.90 -14.56
N HIS A 92 12.72 -2.05 -15.51
CA HIS A 92 13.66 -2.43 -16.57
C HIS A 92 15.06 -2.75 -16.04
N ARG A 93 15.49 -2.08 -14.96
CA ARG A 93 16.80 -2.36 -14.33
C ARG A 93 16.80 -3.64 -13.50
N THR A 94 15.66 -4.02 -12.93
CA THR A 94 15.51 -5.19 -12.05
C THR A 94 14.67 -6.29 -12.68
N GLU A 95 14.85 -6.53 -13.98
CA GLU A 95 14.16 -7.61 -14.69
C GLU A 95 14.34 -8.95 -13.94
N GLY A 96 13.22 -9.62 -13.67
CA GLY A 96 13.18 -10.89 -12.94
C GLY A 96 13.08 -10.80 -11.41
N ASN A 97 13.12 -9.60 -10.78
CA ASN A 97 13.01 -9.46 -9.33
C ASN A 97 11.79 -8.62 -8.88
N HIS A 98 10.59 -9.19 -9.03
CA HIS A 98 9.32 -8.56 -8.68
C HIS A 98 9.24 -8.10 -7.22
N ARG A 99 9.82 -8.87 -6.27
CA ARG A 99 9.83 -8.50 -4.84
C ARG A 99 10.58 -7.18 -4.60
N ARG A 100 11.72 -7.01 -5.26
CA ARG A 100 12.54 -5.80 -5.14
C ARG A 100 11.87 -4.59 -5.80
N GLN A 101 11.13 -4.80 -6.88
CA GLN A 101 10.29 -3.77 -7.51
C GLN A 101 9.14 -3.35 -6.60
N ALA A 102 8.39 -4.31 -6.05
CA ALA A 102 7.32 -4.02 -5.11
C ALA A 102 7.83 -3.26 -3.88
N PHE A 103 8.96 -3.68 -3.33
CA PHE A 103 9.62 -2.98 -2.24
C PHE A 103 9.91 -1.51 -2.54
N MET A 104 10.56 -1.20 -3.66
CA MET A 104 10.88 0.20 -3.99
C MET A 104 9.64 1.03 -4.26
N PHE A 105 8.63 0.43 -4.88
CA PHE A 105 7.34 1.08 -5.06
C PHE A 105 6.72 1.45 -3.70
N ASP A 106 6.69 0.52 -2.74
CA ASP A 106 6.13 0.79 -1.40
C ASP A 106 6.94 1.80 -0.61
N LEU A 107 8.27 1.79 -0.77
CA LEU A 107 9.13 2.79 -0.16
C LEU A 107 8.85 4.19 -0.72
N VAL A 108 8.75 4.34 -2.04
CA VAL A 108 8.52 5.65 -2.67
C VAL A 108 7.12 6.16 -2.36
N TRP A 109 6.11 5.33 -2.57
CA TRP A 109 4.71 5.75 -2.50
C TRP A 109 4.12 5.68 -1.09
N GLY A 110 4.56 4.74 -0.26
CA GLY A 110 4.09 4.59 1.11
C GLY A 110 4.91 5.35 2.16
N LEU A 111 6.13 5.80 1.83
CA LEU A 111 7.00 6.53 2.77
C LEU A 111 7.49 7.88 2.25
N LEU A 112 8.18 7.92 1.10
CA LEU A 112 8.81 9.17 0.63
C LEU A 112 7.78 10.22 0.20
N MET A 113 6.76 9.83 -0.56
CA MET A 113 5.76 10.77 -1.07
C MET A 113 4.88 11.40 0.01
N PRO A 114 4.41 10.66 1.02
CA PRO A 114 3.78 11.27 2.19
C PRO A 114 4.66 12.34 2.85
N ILE A 115 5.98 12.12 2.97
CA ILE A 115 6.91 13.13 3.51
C ILE A 115 6.95 14.37 2.61
N VAL A 116 7.07 14.17 1.29
CA VAL A 116 7.04 15.27 0.31
C VAL A 116 5.76 16.09 0.47
N CYS A 117 4.61 15.42 0.59
CA CYS A 117 3.32 16.08 0.81
C CYS A 117 3.29 16.85 2.12
N LEU A 118 3.77 16.26 3.24
CA LEU A 118 3.85 16.91 4.55
C LEU A 118 4.79 18.13 4.57
N VAL A 119 5.85 18.13 3.76
CA VAL A 119 6.75 19.30 3.63
C VAL A 119 6.08 20.40 2.80
N CYS A 120 5.27 20.03 1.81
CA CYS A 120 4.50 20.96 0.96
C CYS A 120 3.16 21.40 1.58
N ASP A 121 2.85 20.88 2.75
CA ASP A 121 1.61 21.04 3.48
C ASP A 121 1.23 22.44 4.03
N PRO A 122 2.11 23.47 4.12
CA PRO A 122 1.64 24.83 4.40
C PRO A 122 0.47 25.28 3.49
N PHE A 123 0.37 24.75 2.27
CA PHE A 123 -0.75 25.02 1.36
C PHE A 123 -2.05 24.31 1.69
N VAL A 124 -2.04 23.24 2.49
CA VAL A 124 -3.23 22.43 2.80
C VAL A 124 -3.85 22.86 4.13
N PHE A 125 -3.05 23.05 5.18
CA PHE A 125 -3.58 23.37 6.52
C PHE A 125 -3.41 24.83 6.97
N LYS A 126 -2.54 25.64 6.35
CA LYS A 126 -2.30 27.02 6.82
C LYS A 126 -3.07 28.09 6.05
N ASP A 127 -3.16 27.99 4.72
CA ASP A 127 -3.75 29.05 3.87
C ASP A 127 -5.18 28.79 3.35
N GLN A 128 -5.77 27.63 3.64
CA GLN A 128 -7.05 27.27 3.02
C GLN A 128 -8.31 27.81 3.71
N ARG A 129 -8.21 28.50 4.86
CA ARG A 129 -9.43 29.05 5.50
C ARG A 129 -10.14 30.02 4.57
N GLU A 130 -9.42 30.96 3.97
CA GLU A 130 -10.03 31.98 3.10
C GLU A 130 -10.47 31.40 1.74
N LEU A 131 -9.67 30.53 1.15
CA LEU A 131 -9.98 29.91 -0.16
C LEU A 131 -11.13 28.90 -0.07
N VAL A 132 -11.21 28.08 0.99
CA VAL A 132 -12.32 27.12 1.16
C VAL A 132 -13.61 27.82 1.55
N GLU A 133 -13.54 28.88 2.37
CA GLU A 133 -14.72 29.72 2.64
C GLU A 133 -15.25 30.38 1.37
N GLN A 134 -14.37 30.89 0.49
CA GLN A 134 -14.78 31.50 -0.78
C GLN A 134 -15.27 30.48 -1.82
N ALA A 135 -14.60 29.34 -1.96
CA ALA A 135 -14.85 28.42 -3.06
C ALA A 135 -16.13 27.60 -2.88
N PHE A 136 -16.51 27.25 -1.65
CA PHE A 136 -17.52 26.22 -1.46
C PHE A 136 -18.79 26.60 -0.69
N ASN A 137 -18.89 27.76 -0.03
CA ASN A 137 -20.04 28.07 0.87
C ASN A 137 -20.42 26.87 1.79
N PHE A 138 -19.49 25.94 2.01
CA PHE A 138 -19.75 24.61 2.56
C PHE A 138 -19.99 24.66 4.06
N SER A 139 -19.59 25.77 4.68
CA SER A 139 -19.81 26.09 6.09
C SER A 139 -21.29 26.07 6.50
N ARG A 140 -22.24 26.09 5.55
CA ARG A 140 -23.68 25.98 5.86
C ARG A 140 -24.21 24.55 5.91
N VAL A 141 -23.52 23.57 5.32
CA VAL A 141 -24.08 22.21 5.13
C VAL A 141 -23.59 21.23 6.20
N LEU A 142 -22.43 21.48 6.82
CA LEU A 142 -21.91 20.63 7.89
C LEU A 142 -21.98 21.36 9.24
N PRO A 143 -22.84 20.91 10.19
CA PRO A 143 -23.01 21.55 11.51
C PRO A 143 -21.80 21.34 12.45
N PHE A 144 -20.76 20.64 12.00
CA PHE A 144 -19.49 20.52 12.69
C PHE A 144 -18.52 21.49 12.03
N GLN A 145 -18.28 22.65 12.63
CA GLN A 145 -17.12 23.48 12.34
C GLN A 145 -15.99 23.05 13.29
N PRO A 146 -15.20 22.00 12.96
CA PRO A 146 -14.04 21.68 13.77
C PRO A 146 -13.04 22.83 13.68
N ASN A 147 -12.36 23.10 14.79
CA ASN A 147 -11.15 23.90 14.77
C ASN A 147 -10.11 23.15 13.92
N LEU A 148 -10.06 23.41 12.60
CA LEU A 148 -9.20 22.71 11.62
C LEU A 148 -7.72 22.66 12.04
N ARG A 149 -7.25 23.66 12.77
CA ARG A 149 -5.88 23.72 13.30
C ARG A 149 -5.61 22.68 14.41
N GLN A 150 -6.64 22.26 15.14
CA GLN A 150 -6.52 21.23 16.18
C GLN A 150 -6.53 19.82 15.56
N GLU A 151 -7.28 19.61 14.48
CA GLU A 151 -7.37 18.32 13.79
C GLU A 151 -6.11 17.96 12.99
N SER A 152 -5.31 18.95 12.56
CA SER A 152 -4.07 18.70 11.80
C SER A 152 -3.05 17.87 12.58
N ILE A 153 -2.96 18.02 13.91
CA ILE A 153 -2.03 17.24 14.75
C ILE A 153 -2.40 15.75 14.71
N ALA A 154 -3.69 15.43 14.81
CA ALA A 154 -4.18 14.05 14.75
C ALA A 154 -3.92 13.44 13.38
N ALA A 155 -4.13 14.20 12.30
CA ALA A 155 -3.79 13.77 10.95
C ALA A 155 -2.30 13.44 10.80
N TYR A 156 -1.39 14.30 11.26
CA TYR A 156 0.05 14.03 11.22
C TYR A 156 0.46 12.82 12.05
N CYS A 157 -0.13 12.64 13.23
CA CYS A 157 0.10 11.46 14.05
C CYS A 157 -0.36 10.19 13.34
N CYS A 158 -1.50 10.24 12.65
CA CYS A 158 -2.04 9.11 11.90
C CYS A 158 -1.14 8.74 10.71
N ILE A 159 -0.72 9.75 9.93
CA ILE A 159 0.21 9.55 8.80
C ILE A 159 1.54 8.98 9.31
N GLY A 160 2.12 9.57 10.35
CA GLY A 160 3.36 9.09 10.97
C GLY A 160 3.25 7.66 11.51
N TRP A 161 2.11 7.30 12.11
CA TRP A 161 1.86 5.95 12.60
C TRP A 161 1.80 4.93 11.46
N GLN A 162 1.07 5.23 10.38
CA GLN A 162 0.99 4.34 9.21
C GLN A 162 2.36 4.18 8.52
N MET A 163 3.13 5.25 8.42
CA MET A 163 4.51 5.20 7.91
C MET A 163 5.42 4.35 8.81
N LEU A 164 5.30 4.48 10.13
CA LEU A 164 6.07 3.68 11.08
C LEU A 164 5.74 2.18 10.93
N LEU A 165 4.45 1.84 10.85
CA LEU A 165 4.02 0.46 10.62
C LEU A 165 4.55 -0.08 9.29
N LEU A 166 4.61 0.76 8.25
CA LEU A 166 5.18 0.37 6.96
C LEU A 166 6.67 0.06 7.09
N ILE A 167 7.43 0.94 7.73
CA ILE A 167 8.87 0.73 7.97
C ILE A 167 9.08 -0.57 8.75
N VAL A 168 8.35 -0.77 9.85
CA VAL A 168 8.48 -1.97 10.69
C VAL A 168 8.14 -3.22 9.88
N TRP A 169 7.05 -3.22 9.11
CA TRP A 169 6.66 -4.34 8.25
C TRP A 169 7.75 -4.62 7.20
N LEU A 170 8.21 -3.60 6.50
CA LEU A 170 9.23 -3.72 5.46
C LEU A 170 10.57 -4.24 5.97
N LEU A 171 11.02 -3.80 7.15
CA LEU A 171 12.32 -4.19 7.72
C LEU A 171 12.28 -5.54 8.44
N ALA A 172 11.17 -5.86 9.11
CA ALA A 172 11.09 -7.01 10.01
C ALA A 172 10.06 -8.07 9.55
N ARG A 173 9.59 -8.04 8.29
CA ARG A 173 8.57 -8.97 7.76
C ARG A 173 8.76 -10.42 8.20
N ARG A 174 9.98 -10.96 8.09
CA ARG A 174 10.30 -12.35 8.45
C ARG A 174 10.01 -12.72 9.90
N TRP A 175 10.04 -11.77 10.82
CA TRP A 175 9.79 -11.98 12.24
C TRP A 175 8.35 -11.64 12.62
N LEU A 176 7.67 -10.91 11.73
CA LEU A 176 6.34 -10.37 11.97
C LEU A 176 5.22 -11.22 11.36
N THR A 177 5.54 -12.34 10.69
CA THR A 177 4.52 -13.25 10.16
C THR A 177 3.56 -13.73 11.25
N LYS A 178 4.08 -14.03 12.45
CA LYS A 178 3.26 -14.40 13.64
C LYS A 178 2.31 -13.31 14.12
N VAL A 179 2.59 -12.06 13.79
CA VAL A 179 1.76 -10.90 14.13
C VAL A 179 1.16 -10.25 12.88
N ALA A 180 1.11 -10.96 11.75
CA ALA A 180 0.60 -10.44 10.49
C ALA A 180 -0.85 -9.95 10.62
N GLY A 181 -1.65 -10.60 11.47
CA GLY A 181 -3.00 -10.15 11.81
C GLY A 181 -3.02 -8.70 12.29
N PHE A 182 -2.12 -8.30 13.19
CA PHE A 182 -2.04 -6.91 13.67
C PHE A 182 -1.85 -5.92 12.52
N PHE A 183 -0.91 -6.20 11.62
CA PHE A 183 -0.65 -5.35 10.46
C PHE A 183 -1.84 -5.30 9.51
N LEU A 184 -2.50 -6.43 9.23
CA LEU A 184 -3.73 -6.48 8.45
C LEU A 184 -4.77 -5.48 8.97
N GLY A 185 -5.06 -5.54 10.28
CA GLY A 185 -6.00 -4.61 10.92
C GLY A 185 -5.60 -3.14 10.76
N SER A 186 -4.32 -2.84 10.96
CA SER A 186 -3.79 -1.49 10.81
C SER A 186 -3.83 -0.97 9.37
N TRP A 187 -3.57 -1.84 8.39
CA TRP A 187 -3.63 -1.49 6.97
C TRP A 187 -5.04 -1.16 6.50
N ILE A 188 -6.07 -1.82 7.03
CA ILE A 188 -7.47 -1.50 6.73
C ILE A 188 -7.76 -0.03 7.05
N VAL A 189 -7.27 0.47 8.20
CA VAL A 189 -7.44 1.89 8.58
C VAL A 189 -6.75 2.80 7.57
N GLY A 190 -5.50 2.50 7.20
CA GLY A 190 -4.76 3.26 6.19
C GLY A 190 -5.47 3.29 4.83
N ILE A 191 -6.01 2.14 4.38
CA ILE A 191 -6.76 2.02 3.13
C ILE A 191 -8.03 2.87 3.16
N ILE A 192 -8.80 2.81 4.25
CA ILE A 192 -10.05 3.58 4.38
C ILE A 192 -9.73 5.08 4.34
N ILE A 193 -8.81 5.55 5.19
CA ILE A 193 -8.52 6.98 5.30
C ILE A 193 -7.89 7.51 4.01
N ALA A 194 -6.79 6.91 3.55
CA ALA A 194 -6.10 7.38 2.36
C ALA A 194 -6.94 7.16 1.09
N GLY A 195 -7.76 6.11 1.04
CA GLY A 195 -8.62 5.79 -0.09
C GLY A 195 -9.77 6.78 -0.23
N VAL A 196 -10.46 7.10 0.87
CA VAL A 196 -11.50 8.13 0.88
C VAL A 196 -10.91 9.49 0.50
N LEU A 197 -9.78 9.88 1.11
CA LEU A 197 -9.09 11.13 0.75
C LEU A 197 -8.68 11.16 -0.72
N GLY A 198 -8.11 10.06 -1.21
CA GLY A 198 -7.66 9.93 -2.58
C GLY A 198 -8.80 10.05 -3.60
N VAL A 199 -9.93 9.39 -3.34
CA VAL A 199 -11.12 9.47 -4.20
C VAL A 199 -11.73 10.86 -4.17
N LEU A 200 -11.82 11.49 -3.00
CA LEU A 200 -12.35 12.85 -2.86
C LEU A 200 -11.45 13.89 -3.55
N LEU A 201 -10.13 13.71 -3.49
CA LEU A 201 -9.16 14.61 -4.11
C LEU A 201 -8.97 14.35 -5.60
N ALA A 202 -9.29 13.16 -6.12
CA ALA A 202 -9.03 12.79 -7.52
C ALA A 202 -9.65 13.76 -8.56
N PRO A 203 -10.90 14.23 -8.44
CA PRO A 203 -11.45 15.20 -9.39
C PRO A 203 -10.67 16.53 -9.40
N ILE A 204 -10.29 17.01 -8.21
CA ILE A 204 -9.50 18.24 -8.04
C ILE A 204 -8.08 18.03 -8.58
N ALA A 205 -7.50 16.85 -8.33
CA ALA A 205 -6.20 16.44 -8.84
C ALA A 205 -6.17 16.43 -10.37
N LEU A 206 -7.22 15.94 -11.02
CA LEU A 206 -7.35 15.94 -12.48
C LEU A 206 -7.37 17.36 -13.04
N VAL A 207 -8.19 18.26 -12.48
CA VAL A 207 -8.24 19.66 -12.93
C VAL A 207 -6.91 20.37 -12.65
N GLY A 208 -6.34 20.19 -11.45
CA GLY A 208 -5.08 20.81 -11.05
C GLY A 208 -3.85 20.26 -11.79
N SER A 209 -3.96 19.10 -12.44
CA SER A 209 -2.86 18.50 -13.20
C SER A 209 -2.46 19.33 -14.42
N ILE A 210 -3.37 20.15 -14.96
CA ILE A 210 -3.10 21.11 -16.04
C ILE A 210 -2.02 22.13 -15.61
N VAL A 211 -2.02 22.49 -14.32
CA VAL A 211 -1.04 23.40 -13.70
C VAL A 211 0.10 22.60 -13.03
N GLY A 212 0.14 21.27 -13.19
CA GLY A 212 1.13 20.37 -12.59
C GLY A 212 0.87 20.05 -11.10
N VAL A 213 0.38 21.02 -10.34
CA VAL A 213 0.15 20.92 -8.88
C VAL A 213 -0.79 19.78 -8.50
N GLY A 214 -1.82 19.53 -9.30
CA GLY A 214 -2.83 18.51 -9.00
C GLY A 214 -2.27 17.10 -8.92
N LEU A 215 -1.07 16.84 -9.48
CA LEU A 215 -0.45 15.52 -9.42
C LEU A 215 -0.19 15.05 -7.98
N LEU A 216 0.19 15.94 -7.08
CA LEU A 216 0.47 15.59 -5.68
C LEU A 216 -0.77 15.07 -4.95
N ALA A 217 -1.96 15.48 -5.37
CA ALA A 217 -3.23 15.04 -4.81
C ALA A 217 -3.58 13.58 -5.17
N PHE A 218 -2.84 12.93 -6.08
CA PHE A 218 -2.92 11.49 -6.31
C PHE A 218 -2.13 10.65 -5.30
N THR A 219 -1.26 11.27 -4.49
CA THR A 219 -0.44 10.54 -3.51
C THR A 219 -1.27 9.64 -2.59
N PRO A 220 -2.39 10.08 -1.99
CA PRO A 220 -3.20 9.21 -1.14
C PRO A 220 -3.70 7.95 -1.85
N LEU A 221 -4.07 8.04 -3.15
CA LEU A 221 -4.49 6.86 -3.92
C LEU A 221 -3.36 5.85 -4.11
N LEU A 222 -2.15 6.34 -4.39
CA LEU A 222 -0.96 5.48 -4.52
C LEU A 222 -0.58 4.85 -3.18
N THR A 223 -0.69 5.60 -2.07
CA THR A 223 -0.52 5.07 -0.71
C THR A 223 -1.58 4.01 -0.38
N THR A 224 -2.83 4.20 -0.80
CA THR A 224 -3.89 3.18 -0.64
C THR A 224 -3.54 1.90 -1.39
N TYR A 225 -3.00 2.01 -2.60
CA TYR A 225 -2.55 0.85 -3.36
C TYR A 225 -1.40 0.10 -2.66
N VAL A 226 -0.42 0.84 -2.10
CA VAL A 226 0.65 0.27 -1.26
C VAL A 226 0.07 -0.50 -0.07
N ALA A 227 -0.83 0.12 0.68
CA ALA A 227 -1.45 -0.48 1.85
C ALA A 227 -2.29 -1.72 1.48
N ALA A 228 -3.05 -1.67 0.37
CA ALA A 228 -3.82 -2.81 -0.13
C ALA A 228 -2.94 -4.00 -0.55
N ARG A 229 -1.78 -3.73 -1.16
CA ARG A 229 -0.82 -4.80 -1.47
C ARG A 229 -0.23 -5.42 -0.21
N ARG A 230 0.18 -4.60 0.76
CA ARG A 230 0.72 -5.10 2.04
C ARG A 230 -0.32 -5.82 2.89
N MET A 231 -1.57 -5.42 2.80
CA MET A 231 -2.70 -6.13 3.37
C MET A 231 -2.82 -7.56 2.81
N ARG A 232 -2.74 -7.72 1.48
CA ARG A 232 -2.77 -9.05 0.84
C ARG A 232 -1.60 -9.92 1.29
N GLU A 233 -0.39 -9.37 1.30
CA GLU A 233 0.79 -10.10 1.78
C GLU A 233 0.64 -10.55 3.25
N ALA A 234 0.04 -9.72 4.11
CA ALA A 234 -0.21 -10.10 5.51
C ALA A 234 -1.26 -11.21 5.65
N ILE A 235 -2.25 -11.25 4.74
CA ILE A 235 -3.24 -12.33 4.67
C ILE A 235 -2.55 -13.62 4.22
N ASP A 236 -1.76 -13.56 3.15
CA ASP A 236 -1.04 -14.72 2.61
C ASP A 236 -0.07 -15.30 3.67
N ASP A 237 0.74 -14.44 4.30
CA ASP A 237 1.68 -14.83 5.36
C ASP A 237 0.93 -15.41 6.60
N GLY A 238 -0.28 -14.95 6.89
CA GLY A 238 -1.09 -15.41 8.01
C GLY A 238 -1.82 -16.74 7.76
N ILE A 239 -2.30 -16.96 6.52
CA ILE A 239 -2.97 -18.20 6.11
C ILE A 239 -1.97 -19.36 6.07
N LEU A 240 -0.74 -19.12 5.62
CA LEU A 240 0.28 -20.18 5.53
C LEU A 240 0.73 -20.72 6.88
N ASP A 241 0.63 -19.92 7.96
CA ASP A 241 0.94 -20.32 9.34
C ASP A 241 -0.29 -20.90 10.08
N SER A 242 -1.37 -21.16 9.36
CA SER A 242 -2.67 -21.47 9.94
C SER A 242 -2.83 -22.93 10.37
N SER A 243 -2.40 -23.25 11.59
CA SER A 243 -3.08 -24.31 12.35
C SER A 243 -4.51 -23.88 12.70
N GLU A 244 -5.43 -24.82 12.98
CA GLU A 244 -6.86 -24.51 13.22
C GLU A 244 -7.08 -23.46 14.34
N ASN A 245 -6.24 -23.48 15.38
CA ASN A 245 -6.26 -22.49 16.48
C ASN A 245 -5.64 -21.13 16.09
N SER A 246 -4.83 -21.08 15.03
CA SER A 246 -4.12 -19.88 14.56
C SER A 246 -5.06 -18.86 13.92
N VAL A 247 -6.13 -19.30 13.25
CA VAL A 247 -7.10 -18.42 12.57
C VAL A 247 -7.77 -17.46 13.55
N THR A 248 -8.22 -17.96 14.71
CA THR A 248 -8.87 -17.13 15.73
C THR A 248 -7.90 -16.09 16.30
N ILE A 249 -6.65 -16.49 16.56
CA ILE A 249 -5.60 -15.57 17.05
C ILE A 249 -5.32 -14.49 16.00
N PHE A 250 -5.26 -14.85 14.72
CA PHE A 250 -5.04 -13.92 13.62
C PHE A 250 -6.11 -12.83 13.57
N TRP A 251 -7.40 -13.18 13.64
CA TRP A 251 -8.50 -12.20 13.63
C TRP A 251 -8.57 -11.35 14.89
N LEU A 252 -8.21 -11.90 16.05
CA LEU A 252 -8.08 -11.12 17.29
C LEU A 252 -6.95 -10.08 17.17
N LEU A 253 -5.80 -10.48 16.61
CA LEU A 253 -4.69 -9.57 16.34
C LEU A 253 -5.08 -8.51 15.32
N ALA A 254 -5.83 -8.85 14.27
CA ALA A 254 -6.36 -7.89 13.30
C ALA A 254 -7.32 -6.89 13.95
N SER A 255 -8.24 -7.35 14.79
CA SER A 255 -9.11 -6.45 15.54
C SER A 255 -8.31 -5.49 16.43
N PHE A 256 -7.28 -6.01 17.12
CA PHE A 256 -6.39 -5.21 17.94
C PHE A 256 -5.58 -4.19 17.12
N GLY A 257 -5.05 -4.58 15.96
CA GLY A 257 -4.33 -3.71 15.04
C GLY A 257 -5.17 -2.61 14.42
N PHE A 258 -6.44 -2.89 14.15
CA PHE A 258 -7.42 -1.89 13.71
C PHE A 258 -7.68 -0.86 14.81
N ILE A 259 -7.98 -1.31 16.03
CA ILE A 259 -8.27 -0.43 17.17
C ILE A 259 -7.04 0.42 17.53
N SER A 260 -5.85 -0.19 17.58
CA SER A 260 -4.61 0.51 17.93
C SER A 260 -4.28 1.63 16.95
N SER A 261 -4.60 1.45 15.66
CA SER A 261 -4.36 2.44 14.60
C SER A 261 -5.23 3.67 14.69
N TRP A 262 -6.36 3.60 15.38
CA TRP A 262 -7.17 4.76 15.75
C TRP A 262 -6.70 5.36 17.08
N LEU A 263 -6.53 4.51 18.08
CA LEU A 263 -6.30 4.95 19.45
C LEU A 263 -4.92 5.59 19.62
N ILE A 264 -3.85 4.99 19.10
CA ILE A 264 -2.47 5.46 19.34
C ILE A 264 -2.24 6.84 18.74
N PRO A 265 -2.57 7.11 17.46
CA PRO A 265 -2.41 8.46 16.90
C PRO A 265 -3.22 9.51 17.64
N PHE A 266 -4.44 9.17 18.06
CA PHE A 266 -5.32 10.10 18.78
C PHE A 266 -4.78 10.43 20.17
N GLN A 267 -4.33 9.43 20.92
CA GLN A 267 -3.69 9.63 22.22
C GLN A 267 -2.39 10.44 22.09
N LEU A 268 -1.57 10.13 21.08
CA LEU A 268 -0.35 10.89 20.80
C LEU A 268 -0.67 12.35 20.48
N ALA A 269 -1.72 12.61 19.69
CA ALA A 269 -2.16 13.96 19.37
C ALA A 269 -2.62 14.74 20.63
N ILE A 270 -3.37 14.09 21.54
CA ILE A 270 -3.76 14.69 22.83
C ILE A 270 -2.53 15.03 23.67
N LEU A 271 -1.57 14.11 23.78
CA LEU A 271 -0.36 14.30 24.56
C LEU A 271 0.50 15.44 24.01
N LEU A 272 0.72 15.47 22.69
CA LEU A 272 1.44 16.55 22.01
C LEU A 272 0.73 17.89 22.19
N LYS A 273 -0.60 17.92 22.11
CA LYS A 273 -1.40 19.12 22.36
C LYS A 273 -1.18 19.66 23.77
N ARG A 274 -1.21 18.79 24.79
CA ARG A 274 -0.93 19.18 26.19
C ARG A 274 0.50 19.69 26.35
N ALA A 275 1.47 19.04 25.72
CA ALA A 275 2.89 19.43 25.79
C ALA A 275 3.17 20.80 25.13
N MET A 276 2.41 21.18 24.10
CA MET A 276 2.57 22.46 23.39
C MET A 276 1.81 23.63 24.03
N GLY A 277 1.22 23.45 25.21
CA GLY A 277 0.54 24.54 25.92
C GLY A 277 -0.92 24.75 25.50
N GLY A 278 -1.63 23.65 25.19
CA GLY A 278 -3.06 23.61 25.51
C GLY A 278 -3.31 23.78 27.01
#